data_AF-A0A7X3A7U4-F1
#
_entry.id   AF-A0A7X3A7U4-F1
#
_cell.length_a   1.000
_cell.length_b   1.000
_cell.length_c   1.000
_cell.angle_alpha   90.00
_cell.angle_beta   90.00
_cell.angle_gamma   90.00
#
_symmetry.space_group_name_H-M   'P 1'
#
loop_
_entity.id
_entity.type
_entity.pdbx_description
1 polymer ?
#
loop_
_entity_poly.entity_id
_entity_poly.type
_entity_poly.pdbx_seq_one_letter_code
_entity_poly.pdbx_strand_id
1 'polypeptide(L)'
;MDTWTYVVLVGAAVLVLALFAPKPKAVQTAASQTTNNMEIALEQFMENTEQDHQELVKLVTQFREQTQSQSDLKENRIVQLESRIQTLEQALQETRQGMQQQWADAQLAASLAVLPVQSGETAPPQINAEMIEPAASDAQAASIHSRYAELLELYSQGKSIEAIAKKLAMNKGEVQLILQLAKQEESVRA
;
A
#
# COMPACT_ATOMS: atom_id res chain seq x y z
N MET A 1 -23.06 -62.01 73.20
CA MET A 1 -23.53 -61.51 71.89
C MET A 1 -22.79 -62.32 70.85
N ASP A 2 -23.42 -63.35 70.30
CA ASP A 2 -22.76 -64.28 69.39
C ASP A 2 -22.33 -63.57 68.11
N THR A 3 -21.09 -63.80 67.67
CA THR A 3 -20.49 -63.23 66.45
C THR A 3 -21.39 -63.44 65.21
N TRP A 4 -22.18 -64.52 65.21
CA TRP A 4 -23.12 -64.84 64.16
C TRP A 4 -24.26 -63.79 64.04
N THR A 5 -24.73 -63.23 65.14
CA THR A 5 -25.76 -62.18 65.15
C THR A 5 -25.24 -60.88 64.53
N TYR A 6 -23.98 -60.53 64.75
CA TYR A 6 -23.36 -59.36 64.12
C TYR A 6 -23.25 -59.51 62.61
N VAL A 7 -22.91 -60.70 62.11
CA VAL A 7 -22.83 -60.97 60.66
C VAL A 7 -24.21 -60.82 60.00
N VAL A 8 -25.26 -61.34 60.62
CA VAL A 8 -26.64 -61.21 60.10
C VAL A 8 -27.13 -59.77 60.14
N LEU A 9 -26.79 -59.01 61.20
CA LEU A 9 -27.22 -57.62 61.36
C LEU A 9 -26.53 -56.69 60.36
N VAL A 10 -25.23 -56.87 60.11
CA VAL A 10 -24.50 -56.11 59.08
C VAL A 10 -25.01 -56.46 57.68
N GLY A 11 -25.29 -57.73 57.41
CA GLY A 11 -25.90 -58.16 56.14
C GLY A 11 -27.28 -57.54 55.91
N ALA A 12 -28.12 -57.50 56.94
CA ALA A 12 -29.44 -56.86 56.88
C ALA A 12 -29.33 -55.34 56.64
N ALA A 13 -28.38 -54.67 57.30
CA ALA A 13 -28.14 -53.24 57.10
C ALA A 13 -27.72 -52.91 55.67
N VAL A 14 -26.84 -53.72 55.06
CA VAL A 14 -26.41 -53.55 53.66
C VAL A 14 -27.57 -53.75 52.69
N LEU A 15 -28.45 -54.73 52.94
CA LEU A 15 -29.66 -54.97 52.13
C LEU A 15 -30.65 -53.79 52.19
N VAL A 16 -30.84 -53.20 53.38
CA VAL A 16 -31.69 -52.02 53.55
C VAL A 16 -31.11 -50.81 52.81
N LEU A 17 -29.79 -50.59 52.91
CA LEU A 17 -29.10 -49.52 52.19
C LEU A 17 -29.16 -49.73 50.66
N ALA A 18 -29.07 -50.97 50.19
CA ALA A 18 -29.19 -51.30 48.77
C ALA A 18 -30.62 -51.10 48.22
N LEU A 19 -31.65 -51.33 49.03
CA LEU A 19 -33.04 -51.09 48.67
C LEU A 19 -33.41 -49.60 48.65
N PHE A 20 -32.75 -48.79 49.48
CA PHE A 20 -32.92 -47.33 49.47
C PHE A 20 -32.07 -46.62 48.41
N ALA A 21 -31.12 -47.31 47.77
CA ALA A 21 -30.30 -46.75 46.71
C ALA A 21 -31.11 -46.61 45.39
N PRO A 22 -31.31 -45.38 44.87
CA PRO A 22 -32.02 -45.18 43.61
C PRO A 22 -31.20 -45.74 42.44
N LYS A 23 -31.85 -46.53 41.57
CA LYS A 23 -31.23 -47.12 40.38
C LYS A 23 -30.61 -46.05 39.48
N PRO A 24 -29.34 -46.15 39.05
CA PRO A 24 -28.72 -45.17 38.16
C PRO A 24 -29.23 -45.36 36.72
N LYS A 25 -30.42 -44.82 36.42
CA LYS A 25 -30.89 -44.64 35.03
C LYS A 25 -30.25 -43.44 34.33
N ALA A 26 -29.58 -42.55 35.07
CA ALA A 26 -29.03 -41.30 34.56
C ALA A 26 -27.92 -41.46 33.52
N VAL A 27 -27.14 -42.56 33.56
CA VAL A 27 -26.00 -42.75 32.65
C VAL A 27 -26.45 -43.03 31.21
N GLN A 28 -27.57 -43.73 31.02
CA GLN A 28 -28.09 -44.05 29.69
C GLN A 28 -28.82 -42.84 29.05
N THR A 29 -29.50 -42.03 29.87
CA THR A 29 -30.18 -40.81 29.42
C THR A 29 -29.17 -39.69 29.12
N ALA A 30 -28.09 -39.56 29.90
CA ALA A 30 -27.03 -38.59 29.67
C ALA A 30 -26.23 -38.89 28.37
N ALA A 31 -25.97 -40.16 28.07
CA ALA A 31 -25.31 -40.56 26.82
C ALA A 31 -26.17 -40.21 25.59
N SER A 32 -27.48 -40.50 25.64
CA SER A 32 -28.42 -40.15 24.56
C SER A 32 -28.63 -38.64 24.41
N GLN A 33 -28.59 -37.87 25.50
CA GLN A 33 -28.62 -36.41 25.42
C GLN A 33 -27.33 -35.83 24.82
N THR A 34 -26.17 -36.43 25.10
CA THR A 34 -24.89 -35.98 24.55
C THR A 34 -24.83 -36.17 23.03
N THR A 35 -25.33 -37.30 22.51
CA THR A 35 -25.41 -37.53 21.05
C THR A 35 -26.40 -36.57 20.38
N ASN A 36 -27.53 -36.29 21.03
CA ASN A 36 -28.53 -35.36 20.50
C ASN A 36 -28.02 -33.90 20.51
N ASN A 37 -27.31 -33.50 21.56
CA ASN A 37 -26.65 -32.19 21.61
C ASN A 37 -25.53 -32.05 20.57
N MET A 38 -24.83 -33.15 20.27
CA MET A 38 -23.80 -33.20 19.22
C MET A 38 -24.41 -33.10 17.82
N GLU A 39 -25.56 -33.75 17.60
CA GLU A 39 -26.33 -33.62 16.34
C GLU A 39 -26.78 -32.19 16.11
N ILE A 40 -27.37 -31.55 17.12
CA ILE A 40 -27.77 -30.12 17.07
C ILE A 40 -26.57 -29.22 16.79
N ALA A 41 -25.42 -29.47 17.43
CA ALA A 41 -24.21 -28.69 17.20
C ALA A 41 -23.65 -28.88 15.77
N LEU A 42 -23.82 -30.06 15.19
CA LEU A 42 -23.36 -30.37 13.83
C LEU A 42 -24.30 -29.76 12.77
N GLU A 43 -25.60 -29.76 13.02
CA GLU A 43 -26.58 -29.02 12.19
C GLU A 43 -26.27 -27.52 12.21
N GLN A 44 -26.02 -26.96 13.39
CA GLN A 44 -25.65 -25.55 13.54
C GLN A 44 -24.31 -25.22 12.87
N PHE A 45 -23.32 -26.11 12.98
CA PHE A 45 -22.03 -25.93 12.31
C PHE A 45 -22.17 -26.01 10.79
N MET A 46 -23.00 -26.92 10.28
CA MET A 46 -23.25 -27.07 8.85
C MET A 46 -23.98 -25.84 8.29
N GLU A 47 -24.96 -25.31 9.01
CA GLU A 47 -25.63 -24.05 8.64
C GLU A 47 -24.64 -22.88 8.61
N ASN A 48 -23.81 -22.74 9.64
CA ASN A 48 -22.81 -21.68 9.69
C ASN A 48 -21.75 -21.83 8.58
N THR A 49 -21.29 -23.05 8.30
CA THR A 49 -20.28 -23.31 7.26
C THR A 49 -20.82 -23.02 5.87
N GLU A 50 -22.10 -23.34 5.61
CA GLU A 50 -22.74 -23.01 4.35
C GLU A 50 -22.89 -21.49 4.18
N GLN A 51 -23.28 -20.78 5.24
CA GLN A 51 -23.33 -19.31 5.24
C GLN A 51 -21.95 -18.70 4.99
N ASP A 52 -20.92 -19.16 5.70
CA ASP A 52 -19.54 -18.70 5.53
C ASP A 52 -19.04 -18.93 4.10
N HIS A 53 -19.37 -20.09 3.51
CA HIS A 53 -19.00 -20.39 2.13
C HIS A 53 -19.66 -19.43 1.14
N GLN A 54 -20.96 -19.17 1.30
CA GLN A 54 -21.70 -18.22 0.45
C GLN A 54 -21.15 -16.80 0.58
N GLU A 55 -20.81 -16.36 1.79
CA GLU A 55 -20.19 -15.07 2.03
C GLU A 55 -18.82 -14.95 1.38
N LEU A 56 -17.99 -15.99 1.50
CA LEU A 56 -16.64 -16.00 0.92
C LEU A 56 -16.70 -15.97 -0.61
N VAL A 57 -17.60 -16.75 -1.22
CA VAL A 57 -17.84 -16.72 -2.67
C VAL A 57 -18.30 -15.33 -3.12
N LYS A 58 -19.23 -14.71 -2.38
CA LYS A 58 -19.69 -13.35 -2.67
C LYS A 58 -18.57 -12.33 -2.58
N LEU A 59 -17.75 -12.39 -1.52
CA LEU A 59 -16.63 -11.49 -1.31
C LEU A 59 -15.56 -11.64 -2.40
N VAL A 60 -15.22 -12.88 -2.77
CA VAL A 60 -14.28 -13.15 -3.87
C VAL A 60 -14.81 -12.61 -5.20
N THR A 61 -16.11 -12.77 -5.46
CA THR A 61 -16.73 -12.24 -6.67
C THR A 61 -16.68 -10.71 -6.71
N GLN A 62 -17.03 -10.06 -5.60
CA GLN A 62 -16.93 -8.60 -5.45
C GLN A 62 -15.49 -8.11 -5.60
N PHE A 63 -14.51 -8.80 -4.99
CA PHE A 63 -13.10 -8.44 -5.10
C PHE A 63 -12.59 -8.56 -6.53
N ARG A 64 -13.00 -9.61 -7.25
CA ARG A 64 -12.69 -9.77 -8.69
C ARG A 64 -13.28 -8.64 -9.52
N GLU A 65 -14.56 -8.33 -9.31
CA GLU A 65 -15.24 -7.25 -10.03
C GLU A 65 -14.58 -5.89 -9.76
N GLN A 66 -14.28 -5.59 -8.50
CA GLN A 66 -13.58 -4.38 -8.11
C GLN A 66 -12.17 -4.31 -8.72
N THR A 67 -11.44 -5.43 -8.73
CA THR A 67 -10.10 -5.49 -9.32
C THR A 67 -10.16 -5.29 -10.83
N GLN A 68 -11.13 -5.91 -11.51
CA GLN A 68 -11.35 -5.73 -12.93
C GLN A 68 -11.67 -4.28 -13.27
N SER A 69 -12.63 -3.67 -12.56
CA SER A 69 -13.00 -2.27 -12.75
C SER A 69 -11.80 -1.32 -12.55
N GLN A 70 -10.98 -1.56 -11.53
CA GLN A 70 -9.77 -0.78 -11.29
C GLN A 70 -8.69 -1.02 -12.36
N SER A 71 -8.60 -2.22 -12.93
CA SER A 71 -7.72 -2.52 -14.05
C SER A 71 -8.16 -1.75 -15.29
N ASP A 72 -9.45 -1.82 -15.63
CA ASP A 72 -10.02 -1.15 -16.79
C ASP A 72 -9.84 0.37 -16.72
N LEU A 73 -10.02 0.97 -15.53
CA LEU A 73 -9.78 2.41 -15.34
C LEU A 73 -8.32 2.80 -15.58
N LYS A 74 -7.38 2.00 -15.07
CA LYS A 74 -5.94 2.23 -15.29
C LYS A 74 -5.56 2.06 -16.75
N GLU A 75 -6.09 1.05 -17.42
CA GLU A 75 -5.85 0.80 -18.84
C GLU A 75 -6.36 1.96 -19.70
N ASN A 76 -7.58 2.46 -19.44
CA ASN A 76 -8.09 3.66 -20.09
C ASN A 76 -7.20 4.89 -19.84
N ARG A 77 -6.65 5.04 -18.63
CA ARG A 77 -5.73 6.13 -18.32
C ARG A 77 -4.40 5.99 -19.04
N ILE A 78 -3.87 4.77 -19.18
CA ILE A 78 -2.65 4.48 -19.96
C ILE A 78 -2.87 4.88 -21.42
N VAL A 79 -3.96 4.41 -22.05
CA VAL A 79 -4.30 4.75 -23.44
C VAL A 79 -4.44 6.28 -23.62
N GLN A 80 -5.04 6.98 -22.66
CA GLN A 80 -5.11 8.45 -22.70
C GLN A 80 -3.74 9.12 -22.59
N LEU A 81 -2.82 8.57 -21.80
CA LEU A 81 -1.47 9.11 -21.68
C LEU A 81 -0.65 8.82 -22.95
N GLU A 82 -0.75 7.62 -23.50
CA GLU A 82 -0.08 7.23 -24.74
C GLU A 82 -0.52 8.12 -25.92
N SER A 83 -1.81 8.36 -26.08
CA SER A 83 -2.32 9.29 -27.11
C SER A 83 -1.84 10.73 -26.94
N ARG A 84 -1.70 11.21 -25.69
CA ARG A 84 -1.12 12.54 -25.41
C ARG A 84 0.37 12.59 -25.75
N ILE A 85 1.12 11.56 -25.40
CA ILE A 85 2.54 11.44 -25.75
C ILE A 85 2.69 11.45 -27.27
N GLN A 86 1.91 10.65 -27.99
CA GLN A 86 1.93 10.60 -29.45
C GLN A 86 1.62 11.97 -30.09
N THR A 87 0.61 12.68 -29.57
CA THR A 87 0.28 14.05 -30.03
C THR A 87 1.44 15.03 -29.77
N LEU A 88 2.06 14.96 -28.60
CA LEU A 88 3.19 15.83 -28.25
C LEU A 88 4.43 15.51 -29.09
N GLU A 89 4.72 14.24 -29.31
CA GLU A 89 5.80 13.79 -30.18
C GLU A 89 5.60 14.29 -31.60
N GLN A 90 4.37 14.20 -32.12
CA GLN A 90 4.04 14.73 -33.44
C GLN A 90 4.22 16.25 -33.51
N ALA A 91 3.70 17.01 -32.53
CA ALA A 91 3.86 18.46 -32.49
C ALA A 91 5.33 18.89 -32.39
N LEU A 92 6.15 18.16 -31.61
CA LEU A 92 7.59 18.39 -31.52
C LEU A 92 8.30 18.06 -32.85
N GLN A 93 7.91 16.98 -33.52
CA GLN A 93 8.46 16.63 -34.83
C GLN A 93 8.11 17.69 -35.87
N GLU A 94 6.87 18.17 -35.91
CA GLU A 94 6.43 19.24 -36.81
C GLU A 94 7.21 20.53 -36.55
N THR A 95 7.36 20.92 -35.28
CA THR A 95 8.14 22.11 -34.89
C THR A 95 9.61 21.95 -35.29
N ARG A 96 10.20 20.77 -35.07
CA ARG A 96 11.59 20.48 -35.44
C ARG A 96 11.79 20.50 -36.94
N GLN A 97 10.87 19.93 -37.71
CA GLN A 97 10.92 19.94 -39.18
C GLN A 97 10.79 21.36 -39.72
N GLY A 98 9.85 22.15 -39.21
CA GLY A 98 9.68 23.56 -39.59
C GLY A 98 10.91 24.40 -39.28
N MET A 99 11.51 24.21 -38.09
CA MET A 99 12.76 24.88 -37.74
C MET A 99 13.92 24.44 -38.63
N GLN A 100 14.05 23.14 -38.93
CA GLN A 100 15.10 22.64 -39.81
C GLN A 100 14.99 23.19 -41.23
N GLN A 101 13.77 23.32 -41.76
CA GLN A 101 13.52 23.97 -43.06
C GLN A 101 13.91 25.45 -43.03
N GLN A 102 13.49 26.20 -42.00
CA GLN A 102 13.87 27.60 -41.84
C GLN A 102 15.39 27.79 -41.72
N TRP A 103 16.09 26.90 -41.01
CA TRP A 103 17.55 26.94 -40.90
C TRP A 103 18.24 26.61 -42.22
N ALA A 104 17.71 25.65 -42.99
CA ALA A 104 18.23 25.32 -44.31
C ALA A 104 18.05 26.50 -45.28
N ASP A 105 16.88 27.14 -45.28
CA ASP A 105 16.60 28.33 -46.10
C ASP A 105 17.48 29.52 -45.68
N ALA A 106 17.66 29.74 -44.37
CA ALA A 106 18.53 30.79 -43.85
C ALA A 106 20.02 30.55 -44.20
N GLN A 107 20.50 29.30 -44.16
CA GLN A 107 21.85 28.96 -44.60
C GLN A 107 22.04 29.17 -46.11
N LEU A 108 21.03 28.82 -46.92
CA LEU A 108 21.08 29.05 -48.36
C LEU A 108 21.10 30.55 -48.68
N ALA A 109 20.29 31.35 -47.97
CA ALA A 109 20.27 32.81 -48.09
C ALA A 109 21.57 33.46 -47.61
N ALA A 110 22.15 33.00 -46.49
CA ALA A 110 23.43 33.49 -45.99
C ALA A 110 24.60 33.14 -46.93
N SER A 111 24.55 31.98 -47.59
CA SER A 111 25.59 31.56 -48.56
C SER A 111 25.57 32.41 -49.83
N LEU A 112 24.42 32.97 -50.22
CA LEU A 112 24.28 33.91 -51.34
C LEU A 112 24.67 35.35 -50.98
N ALA A 113 24.83 35.68 -49.69
CA ALA A 113 25.10 37.02 -49.19
C ALA A 113 26.60 37.31 -48.89
N VAL A 114 27.53 36.42 -49.24
CA VAL A 114 28.96 36.62 -48.98
C VAL A 114 29.60 37.57 -50.01
N LEU A 115 29.55 38.87 -49.71
CA LEU A 115 30.48 39.90 -50.19
C LEU A 115 31.60 40.08 -49.13
N PRO A 116 32.87 40.26 -49.51
CA PRO A 116 33.96 40.41 -48.55
C PRO A 116 33.95 41.85 -48.01
N VAL A 117 33.69 42.01 -46.72
CA VAL A 117 33.98 43.27 -46.00
C VAL A 117 35.30 43.12 -45.27
N GLN A 118 36.21 44.00 -45.64
CA GLN A 118 37.59 44.10 -45.15
C GLN A 118 37.67 44.39 -43.66
N SER A 119 38.78 43.93 -43.10
CA SER A 119 39.32 44.19 -41.77
C SER A 119 39.28 45.67 -41.37
N GLY A 120 38.73 45.94 -40.19
CA GLY A 120 38.81 47.21 -39.49
C GLY A 120 38.94 46.93 -37.99
N GLU A 121 40.18 47.04 -37.52
CA GLU A 121 40.62 46.87 -36.13
C GLU A 121 40.21 48.07 -35.26
N THR A 122 39.56 47.84 -34.11
CA THR A 122 39.77 48.60 -32.86
C THR A 122 39.05 47.95 -31.66
N ALA A 123 39.87 47.45 -30.72
CA ALA A 123 39.74 47.38 -29.25
C ALA A 123 38.36 47.17 -28.55
N PRO A 124 38.28 46.23 -27.58
CA PRO A 124 37.10 46.03 -26.74
C PRO A 124 37.00 47.09 -25.61
N PRO A 125 35.82 47.66 -25.34
CA PRO A 125 35.59 48.38 -24.09
C PRO A 125 35.30 47.37 -22.97
N GLN A 126 36.22 47.28 -22.01
CA GLN A 126 35.93 46.76 -20.68
C GLN A 126 35.04 47.78 -19.96
N ILE A 127 33.82 47.40 -19.60
CA ILE A 127 32.96 48.21 -18.72
C ILE A 127 32.43 47.29 -17.62
N ASN A 128 32.90 47.62 -16.41
CA ASN A 128 32.42 47.29 -15.07
C ASN A 128 31.30 46.25 -14.89
N ALA A 129 31.64 45.27 -14.05
CA ALA A 129 30.70 44.58 -13.19
C ALA A 129 29.96 45.61 -12.32
N GLU A 130 28.70 45.87 -12.67
CA GLU A 130 27.74 46.47 -11.75
C GLU A 130 26.84 45.34 -11.24
N MET A 131 27.12 44.98 -10.00
CA MET A 131 26.39 44.09 -9.14
C MET A 131 24.94 44.59 -9.02
N ILE A 132 24.03 43.91 -9.70
CA ILE A 132 22.60 43.96 -9.40
C ILE A 132 22.26 42.55 -8.91
N GLU A 133 22.28 42.40 -7.59
CA GLU A 133 21.59 41.32 -6.88
C GLU A 133 20.08 41.43 -7.17
N PRO A 134 19.45 40.33 -7.60
CA PRO A 134 18.16 39.98 -7.08
C PRO A 134 18.35 38.72 -6.23
N ALA A 135 18.36 38.90 -4.92
CA ALA A 135 18.09 37.91 -3.88
C ALA A 135 17.98 36.46 -4.38
N ALA A 136 19.13 35.83 -4.61
CA ALA A 136 19.22 34.38 -4.65
C ALA A 136 19.06 33.92 -3.20
N SER A 137 17.82 33.59 -2.82
CA SER A 137 17.53 32.91 -1.57
C SER A 137 18.43 31.68 -1.47
N ASP A 138 19.21 31.61 -0.39
CA ASP A 138 20.08 30.53 0.05
C ASP A 138 19.35 29.17 0.08
N ALA A 139 19.20 28.53 -1.08
CA ALA A 139 18.53 27.23 -1.22
C ALA A 139 19.46 26.15 -1.77
N GLN A 140 20.77 26.35 -1.70
CA GLN A 140 21.77 25.37 -2.13
C GLN A 140 22.47 24.79 -0.89
N ALA A 141 22.31 23.47 -0.70
CA ALA A 141 22.88 22.57 0.32
C ALA A 141 22.10 22.31 1.63
N ALA A 142 20.80 22.58 1.70
CA ALA A 142 19.97 21.92 2.73
C ALA A 142 19.77 20.44 2.37
N SER A 143 20.47 19.53 3.07
CA SER A 143 20.34 18.05 2.99
C SER A 143 18.88 17.58 2.89
N ILE A 144 18.61 16.45 2.20
CA ILE A 144 17.24 15.89 2.10
C ILE A 144 16.68 15.65 3.50
N HIS A 145 17.53 15.23 4.43
CA HIS A 145 17.20 15.09 5.84
C HIS A 145 16.72 16.39 6.51
N SER A 146 17.29 17.55 6.17
CA SER A 146 16.87 18.84 6.73
C SER A 146 15.54 19.35 6.17
N ARG A 147 15.26 19.11 4.89
CA ARG A 147 14.01 19.53 4.25
C ARG A 147 12.81 18.69 4.70
N TYR A 148 13.04 17.43 5.05
CA TYR A 148 12.00 16.47 5.43
C TYR A 148 12.17 15.93 6.85
N ALA A 149 12.74 16.74 7.75
CA ALA A 149 12.96 16.35 9.15
C ALA A 149 11.66 15.92 9.86
N GLU A 150 10.56 16.65 9.64
CA GLU A 150 9.25 16.33 10.22
C GLU A 150 8.70 14.98 9.72
N LEU A 151 8.94 14.64 8.45
CA LEU A 151 8.53 13.35 7.88
C LEU A 151 9.29 12.19 8.51
N LEU A 152 10.62 12.33 8.64
CA LEU A 152 11.49 11.33 9.24
C LEU A 152 11.21 11.15 10.73
N GLU A 153 10.90 12.23 11.45
CA GLU A 153 10.49 12.16 12.85
C GLU A 153 9.19 11.36 13.00
N LEU A 154 8.17 11.63 12.19
CA LEU A 154 6.91 10.88 12.21
C LEU A 154 7.11 9.39 11.86
N TYR A 155 8.04 9.09 10.95
CA TYR A 155 8.41 7.72 10.63
C TYR A 155 9.16 7.03 11.79
N SER A 156 10.07 7.73 12.46
CA SER A 156 10.79 7.22 13.65
C SER A 156 9.86 6.95 14.83
N GLN A 157 8.76 7.70 14.93
CA GLN A 157 7.66 7.47 15.88
C GLN A 157 6.81 6.23 15.53
N GLY A 158 7.13 5.50 14.46
CA GLY A 158 6.43 4.29 14.03
C GLY A 158 5.11 4.53 13.30
N LYS A 159 4.84 5.75 12.82
CA LYS A 159 3.60 6.04 12.08
C LYS A 159 3.63 5.41 10.69
N SER A 160 2.48 4.91 10.26
CA SER A 160 2.36 4.32 8.93
C SER A 160 2.59 5.37 7.84
N ILE A 161 3.13 4.93 6.70
CA ILE A 161 3.38 5.78 5.52
C ILE A 161 2.10 6.51 5.09
N GLU A 162 0.94 5.87 5.22
CA GLU A 162 -0.37 6.44 4.89
C GLU A 162 -0.79 7.55 5.87
N ALA A 163 -0.51 7.38 7.17
CA ALA A 163 -0.78 8.42 8.17
C ALA A 163 0.13 9.64 7.96
N ILE A 164 1.39 9.41 7.58
CA ILE A 164 2.36 10.46 7.27
C ILE A 164 1.94 11.22 6.00
N ALA A 165 1.60 10.50 4.93
CA ALA A 165 1.10 11.06 3.68
C ALA A 165 -0.13 11.96 3.92
N LYS A 166 -1.09 11.48 4.73
CA LYS A 166 -2.30 12.24 5.07
C LYS A 166 -2.00 13.48 5.93
N LYS A 167 -1.04 13.39 6.86
CA LYS A 167 -0.70 14.49 7.77
C LYS A 167 0.08 15.61 7.07
N LEU A 168 1.00 15.25 6.18
CA LEU A 168 1.85 16.19 5.42
C LEU A 168 1.26 16.59 4.06
N ALA A 169 0.03 16.14 3.75
CA ALA A 169 -0.63 16.36 2.46
C ALA A 169 0.23 15.95 1.23
N MET A 170 0.97 14.84 1.38
CA MET A 170 1.85 14.28 0.35
C MET A 170 1.29 12.95 -0.18
N ASN A 171 1.74 12.54 -1.37
CA ASN A 171 1.36 11.23 -1.91
C ASN A 171 2.15 10.09 -1.24
N LYS A 172 1.55 8.90 -1.11
CA LYS A 172 2.22 7.71 -0.53
C LYS A 172 3.56 7.40 -1.22
N GLY A 173 3.63 7.57 -2.54
CA GLY A 173 4.85 7.39 -3.33
C GLY A 173 5.93 8.43 -3.04
N GLU A 174 5.56 9.68 -2.79
CA GLU A 174 6.51 10.75 -2.44
C GLU A 174 7.14 10.48 -1.07
N VAL A 175 6.33 10.08 -0.09
CA VAL A 175 6.81 9.71 1.25
C VAL A 175 7.82 8.55 1.16
N GLN A 176 7.51 7.53 0.35
CA GLN A 176 8.40 6.38 0.15
C GLN A 176 9.70 6.78 -0.56
N LEU A 177 9.63 7.65 -1.58
CA LEU A 177 10.82 8.15 -2.29
C LEU A 177 11.72 8.97 -1.37
N ILE A 178 11.14 9.85 -0.56
CA ILE A 178 11.89 10.68 0.40
C ILE A 178 12.60 9.79 1.43
N LEU A 179 11.91 8.76 1.95
CA LEU A 179 12.52 7.78 2.85
C LEU A 179 13.70 7.03 2.21
N GLN A 180 13.58 6.65 0.94
CA GLN A 180 14.66 5.99 0.20
C GLN A 180 15.85 6.92 -0.02
N LEU A 181 15.60 8.17 -0.42
CA LEU A 181 16.63 9.18 -0.62
C LEU A 181 17.34 9.53 0.69
N ALA A 182 16.60 9.65 1.79
CA ALA A 182 17.18 9.89 3.11
C ALA A 182 18.10 8.74 3.55
N LYS A 183 17.70 7.49 3.31
CA LYS A 183 18.52 6.31 3.58
C LYS A 183 19.79 6.26 2.71
N GLN A 184 19.68 6.65 1.44
CA GLN A 184 20.83 6.73 0.54
C GLN A 184 21.80 7.83 0.99
N GLU A 185 21.30 9.00 1.39
CA GLU A 185 22.12 10.09 1.93
C GLU A 185 22.88 9.67 3.20
N GLU A 186 22.22 8.94 4.12
CA GLU A 186 22.86 8.38 5.31
C GLU A 186 23.99 7.40 4.93
N SER A 187 23.76 6.53 3.94
CA SER A 187 24.78 5.56 3.48
C SER A 187 25.97 6.20 2.75
N VAL A 188 25.79 7.38 2.16
CA VAL A 188 26.86 8.13 1.48
C VAL A 188 27.66 8.99 2.47
N ARG A 189 27.07 9.30 3.64
CA ARG A 189 27.64 10.18 4.66
C ARG A 189 28.24 9.43 5.86
N ALA A 190 27.91 8.16 6.04
CA ALA A 190 28.50 7.24 7.02
C ALA A 190 29.77 6.58 6.48
#